data_AF-A0AAE4HQQ1-F1
#
_entry.id   AF-A0AAE4HQQ1-F1
#
_cell.length_a   1.000
_cell.length_b   1.000
_cell.length_c   1.000
_cell.angle_alpha   90.00
_cell.angle_beta   90.00
_cell.angle_gamma   90.00
#
_symmetry.space_group_name_H-M   'P 1'
#
loop_
_entity.id
_entity.type
_entity.pdbx_description
1 polymer ?
#
loop_
_entity_poly.entity_id
_entity_poly.type
_entity_poly.pdbx_seq_one_letter_code
_entity_poly.pdbx_strand_id
1 'polypeptide(L)'
;MNKKSSHAKKSESDYFGILRDIRESKDLGEIAELFMTIIGICGLKMDEVSALNYYIIERTLKAKHNDQFLRERMGIDINDLGIDGILQIQRALVNIYVGKLKK
;
A
#
# COMPACT_ATOMS: atom_id res chain seq x y z
N MET A 1 28.48 30.63 -7.72
CA MET A 1 28.39 29.35 -8.46
C MET A 1 27.19 28.56 -7.94
N ASN A 2 26.15 28.44 -8.76
CA ASN A 2 24.93 27.69 -8.44
C ASN A 2 25.23 26.19 -8.40
N LYS A 3 25.02 25.53 -7.25
CA LYS A 3 24.94 24.07 -7.17
C LYS A 3 23.60 23.64 -7.78
N LYS A 4 23.60 23.30 -9.08
CA LYS A 4 22.50 22.51 -9.66
C LYS A 4 22.53 21.14 -8.97
N SER A 5 21.51 20.83 -8.18
CA SER A 5 21.26 19.46 -7.73
C SER A 5 21.03 18.60 -8.97
N SER A 6 21.98 17.73 -9.29
CA SER A 6 21.81 16.74 -10.33
C SER A 6 20.87 15.65 -9.82
N HIS A 7 19.57 15.82 -10.03
CA HIS A 7 18.67 14.67 -10.06
C HIS A 7 18.99 13.90 -11.34
N ALA A 8 19.97 13.00 -11.26
CA ALA A 8 20.22 12.03 -12.31
C ALA A 8 18.91 11.26 -12.54
N LYS A 9 18.31 11.41 -13.73
CA LYS A 9 17.15 10.62 -14.12
C LYS A 9 17.58 9.15 -14.10
N LYS A 10 17.06 8.38 -13.14
CA LYS A 10 17.14 6.91 -13.18
C LYS A 10 16.51 6.42 -14.49
N SER A 11 17.22 5.54 -15.19
CA SER A 11 16.75 4.93 -16.43
C SER A 11 15.64 3.91 -16.13
N GLU A 12 14.80 3.56 -17.11
CA GLU A 12 13.76 2.53 -16.93
C GLU A 12 14.34 1.19 -16.43
N SER A 13 15.55 0.85 -16.89
CA SER A 13 16.35 -0.29 -16.40
C SER A 13 16.57 -0.25 -14.88
N ASP A 14 16.80 0.92 -14.31
CA ASP A 14 17.07 1.09 -12.88
C ASP A 14 15.80 0.84 -12.05
N TYR A 15 14.63 1.19 -12.58
CA TYR A 15 13.35 0.90 -11.91
C TYR A 15 13.02 -0.59 -11.94
N PHE A 16 13.33 -1.30 -13.03
CA PHE A 16 13.17 -2.76 -13.08
C PHE A 16 14.07 -3.49 -12.08
N GLY A 17 15.31 -3.02 -11.90
CA GLY A 17 16.22 -3.54 -10.87
C GLY A 17 15.64 -3.36 -9.47
N ILE A 18 15.20 -2.14 -9.14
CA ILE A 18 14.57 -1.82 -7.85
C ILE A 18 13.34 -2.70 -7.59
N LEU A 19 12.47 -2.89 -8.59
CA LEU A 19 11.28 -3.73 -8.45
C LEU A 19 11.61 -5.21 -8.24
N ARG A 20 12.69 -5.72 -8.85
CA ARG A 20 13.15 -7.09 -8.62
C ARG A 20 13.65 -7.26 -7.19
N ASP A 21 14.49 -6.34 -6.73
CA ASP A 21 15.10 -6.43 -5.41
C ASP A 21 14.03 -6.32 -4.31
N ILE A 22 13.04 -5.42 -4.49
CA ILE A 22 11.87 -5.30 -3.62
C ILE A 22 11.01 -6.58 -3.61
N ARG A 23 10.84 -7.23 -4.78
CA ARG A 23 10.08 -8.49 -4.87
C ARG A 23 10.76 -9.61 -4.08
N GLU A 24 12.08 -9.64 -4.06
CA GLU A 24 12.89 -10.62 -3.34
C GLU A 24 12.95 -10.33 -1.84
N SER A 25 13.18 -9.07 -1.44
CA SER A 25 13.26 -8.65 -0.04
C SER A 25 11.89 -8.69 0.65
N LYS A 26 10.83 -8.31 -0.07
CA LYS A 26 9.49 -8.00 0.48
C LYS A 26 9.57 -7.04 1.68
N ASP A 27 10.58 -6.17 1.70
CA ASP A 27 10.75 -5.22 2.78
C ASP A 27 9.66 -4.14 2.70
N LEU A 28 8.82 -4.08 3.74
CA LEU A 28 7.68 -3.16 3.76
C LEU A 28 8.11 -1.68 3.78
N GLY A 29 9.28 -1.38 4.36
CA GLY A 29 9.87 -0.05 4.38
C GLY A 29 10.36 0.38 3.01
N GLU A 30 11.08 -0.48 2.30
CA GLU A 30 11.52 -0.20 0.92
C GLU A 30 10.32 0.00 -0.02
N ILE A 31 9.27 -0.81 0.13
CA ILE A 31 8.02 -0.66 -0.61
C ILE A 31 7.36 0.69 -0.28
N ALA A 32 7.31 1.08 1.01
CA ALA A 32 6.71 2.35 1.42
C ALA A 32 7.46 3.55 0.83
N GLU A 33 8.79 3.54 0.82
CA GLU A 33 9.61 4.60 0.21
C GLU A 33 9.38 4.73 -1.30
N LEU A 34 9.17 3.61 -2.00
CA LEU A 34 8.79 3.64 -3.41
C LEU A 34 7.42 4.34 -3.62
N PHE A 35 6.42 4.02 -2.79
CA PHE A 35 5.12 4.69 -2.84
C PHE A 35 5.26 6.19 -2.53
N MET A 36 6.04 6.57 -1.52
CA MET A 36 6.30 7.98 -1.19
C MET A 36 6.99 8.72 -2.34
N THR A 37 7.91 8.07 -3.05
CA THR A 37 8.55 8.61 -4.25
C THR A 37 7.52 8.87 -5.35
N ILE A 38 6.62 7.91 -5.61
CA ILE A 38 5.54 8.06 -6.62
C ILE A 38 4.61 9.21 -6.24
N ILE A 39 4.16 9.26 -4.98
CA ILE A 39 3.30 10.33 -4.44
C ILE A 39 3.97 11.71 -4.66
N GLY A 40 5.26 11.82 -4.35
CA GLY A 40 6.02 13.06 -4.52
C GLY A 40 6.20 13.47 -5.99
N ILE A 41 6.49 12.52 -6.89
CA ILE A 41 6.63 12.78 -8.33
C ILE A 41 5.31 13.22 -8.95
N CYS A 42 4.21 12.54 -8.59
CA CYS A 42 2.87 12.86 -9.10
C CYS A 42 2.27 14.12 -8.45
N GLY A 43 2.83 14.59 -7.34
CA GLY A 43 2.33 15.76 -6.62
C GLY A 43 0.96 15.53 -5.97
N LEU A 44 0.70 14.31 -5.50
CA LEU A 44 -0.61 13.97 -4.94
C LEU A 44 -0.88 14.68 -3.61
N LYS A 45 -2.13 15.13 -3.46
CA LYS A 45 -2.64 15.75 -2.23
C LYS A 45 -3.06 14.70 -1.21
N MET A 46 -3.26 15.15 0.03
CA MET A 46 -3.59 14.26 1.16
C MET A 46 -4.90 13.50 0.96
N ASP A 47 -5.92 14.13 0.38
CA ASP A 47 -7.20 13.51 0.03
C ASP A 47 -7.04 12.45 -1.07
N GLU A 48 -6.25 12.73 -2.10
CA GLU A 48 -5.95 11.79 -3.19
C GLU A 48 -5.17 10.56 -2.68
N VAL A 49 -4.17 10.76 -1.80
CA VAL A 49 -3.43 9.67 -1.15
C VAL A 49 -4.36 8.85 -0.26
N SER A 50 -5.28 9.50 0.46
CA SER A 50 -6.27 8.81 1.28
C SER A 50 -7.21 7.94 0.43
N ALA A 51 -7.66 8.46 -0.72
CA ALA A 51 -8.47 7.71 -1.68
C ALA A 51 -7.71 6.50 -2.26
N LEU A 52 -6.42 6.64 -2.57
CA LEU A 52 -5.57 5.53 -3.02
C LEU A 52 -5.42 4.46 -1.93
N ASN A 53 -5.19 4.86 -0.69
CA ASN A 53 -5.10 3.92 0.43
C ASN A 53 -6.40 3.12 0.61
N TYR A 54 -7.55 3.81 0.55
CA TYR A 54 -8.86 3.16 0.59
C TYR A 54 -9.06 2.19 -0.59
N TYR A 55 -8.73 2.63 -1.80
CA TYR A 55 -8.84 1.79 -3.00
C TYR A 55 -7.99 0.52 -2.87
N ILE A 56 -6.73 0.64 -2.41
CA ILE A 56 -5.84 -0.51 -2.23
C ILE A 56 -6.44 -1.51 -1.24
N ILE A 57 -6.89 -1.06 -0.06
CA ILE A 57 -7.47 -1.98 0.93
C ILE A 57 -8.77 -2.61 0.42
N GLU A 58 -9.65 -1.84 -0.22
CA GLU A 58 -10.90 -2.36 -0.78
C GLU A 58 -10.61 -3.47 -1.81
N ARG A 59 -9.66 -3.23 -2.73
CA ARG A 59 -9.26 -4.22 -3.74
C ARG A 59 -8.61 -5.45 -3.12
N THR A 60 -7.81 -5.29 -2.06
CA THR A 60 -7.24 -6.42 -1.31
C THR A 60 -8.33 -7.26 -0.65
N LEU A 61 -9.30 -6.64 0.02
CA LEU A 61 -10.39 -7.35 0.69
C LEU A 61 -11.33 -8.04 -0.31
N LYS A 62 -11.65 -7.38 -1.43
CA LYS A 62 -12.50 -7.91 -2.52
C LYS A 62 -11.78 -8.95 -3.41
N ALA A 63 -10.49 -9.19 -3.20
CA ALA A 63 -9.80 -10.25 -3.93
C ALA A 63 -10.44 -11.61 -3.59
N LYS A 64 -10.75 -12.42 -4.61
CA LYS A 64 -11.56 -13.66 -4.49
C LYS A 64 -11.21 -14.53 -3.27
N HIS A 65 -9.92 -14.74 -3.01
CA HIS A 65 -9.46 -15.56 -1.89
C HIS A 65 -9.69 -14.92 -0.51
N ASN A 66 -9.55 -13.60 -0.40
CA ASN A 66 -9.78 -12.88 0.85
C ASN A 66 -11.27 -12.71 1.13
N ASP A 67 -12.06 -12.36 0.11
CA ASP A 67 -13.51 -12.27 0.21
C ASP A 67 -14.13 -13.62 0.61
N GLN A 68 -13.67 -14.72 -0.01
CA GLN A 68 -14.08 -16.07 0.39
C GLN A 68 -13.70 -16.36 1.85
N PHE A 69 -12.47 -16.05 2.27
CA PHE A 69 -12.05 -16.26 3.65
C PHE A 69 -12.89 -15.45 4.65
N LEU A 70 -13.15 -14.18 4.37
CA LEU A 70 -13.93 -13.30 5.24
C LEU A 70 -15.37 -13.78 5.38
N ARG A 71 -15.99 -14.20 4.28
CA ARG A 71 -17.35 -14.73 4.31
C ARG A 71 -17.44 -16.06 5.04
N GLU A 72 -16.59 -17.02 4.69
CA GLU A 72 -16.68 -18.39 5.21
C GLU A 72 -16.17 -18.53 6.65
N ARG A 73 -15.14 -17.76 7.04
CA ARG A 73 -14.49 -17.89 8.35
C ARG A 73 -14.94 -16.84 9.35
N MET A 74 -15.36 -15.66 8.88
CA MET A 74 -15.72 -14.54 9.75
C MET A 74 -17.19 -14.14 9.62
N GLY A 75 -17.95 -14.68 8.65
CA GLY A 75 -19.34 -14.29 8.40
C GLY A 75 -19.47 -12.85 7.91
N ILE A 76 -18.42 -12.28 7.30
CA ILE A 76 -18.39 -10.90 6.80
C ILE A 76 -18.48 -10.94 5.27
N ASP A 77 -19.53 -10.34 4.71
CA ASP A 77 -19.58 -10.04 3.27
C ASP A 77 -19.03 -8.64 3.01
N ILE A 78 -17.91 -8.55 2.29
CA ILE A 78 -17.27 -7.27 1.96
C ILE A 78 -18.13 -6.42 1.03
N ASN A 79 -19.02 -7.03 0.23
CA ASN A 79 -19.87 -6.29 -0.70
C ASN A 79 -21.02 -5.56 0.01
N ASP A 80 -21.37 -5.99 1.22
CA ASP A 80 -22.38 -5.35 2.07
C ASP A 80 -21.80 -4.20 2.92
N LEU A 81 -20.46 -4.03 2.91
CA LEU A 81 -19.80 -2.98 3.69
C LEU A 81 -19.71 -1.66 2.93
N GLY A 82 -20.13 -0.58 3.60
CA GLY A 82 -19.77 0.78 3.23
C GLY A 82 -18.31 1.12 3.60
N ILE A 83 -17.91 2.36 3.28
CA ILE A 83 -16.55 2.89 3.54
C ILE A 83 -16.10 2.63 4.97
N ASP A 84 -16.96 2.94 5.96
CA ASP A 84 -16.63 2.76 7.38
C ASP A 84 -16.30 1.31 7.75
N GLY A 85 -17.04 0.35 7.18
CA GLY A 85 -16.81 -1.08 7.43
C GLY A 85 -15.44 -1.53 6.94
N ILE A 86 -15.05 -1.11 5.74
CA ILE A 86 -13.73 -1.40 5.17
C ILE A 86 -12.62 -0.76 6.02
N LEU A 87 -12.80 0.49 6.47
CA LEU A 87 -11.84 1.17 7.33
C LEU A 87 -11.69 0.50 8.71
N GLN A 88 -12.76 -0.05 9.29
CA GLN A 88 -12.65 -0.81 10.55
C GLN A 88 -11.84 -2.10 10.36
N ILE A 89 -12.03 -2.82 9.25
CA ILE A 89 -11.23 -4.00 8.92
C ILE A 89 -9.76 -3.61 8.75
N GLN A 90 -9.48 -2.54 8.00
CA GLN A 90 -8.13 -2.02 7.84
C GLN A 90 -7.47 -1.73 9.19
N ARG A 91 -8.18 -1.01 10.07
CA ARG A 91 -7.70 -0.68 11.42
C ARG A 91 -7.37 -1.94 12.22
N ALA A 92 -8.23 -2.96 12.18
CA ALA A 92 -7.99 -4.23 12.87
C ALA A 92 -6.73 -4.94 12.36
N LEU A 93 -6.53 -5.00 11.03
CA LEU A 93 -5.35 -5.62 10.41
C LEU A 93 -4.06 -4.85 10.71
N VAL A 94 -4.10 -3.52 10.69
CA VAL A 94 -2.96 -2.68 11.07
C VAL A 94 -2.58 -2.92 12.53
N ASN A 95 -3.56 -3.00 13.44
CA ASN A 95 -3.30 -3.31 14.85
C ASN A 95 -2.64 -4.68 15.05
N ILE A 96 -3.07 -5.69 14.29
CA ILE A 96 -2.42 -7.01 14.29
C ILE A 96 -0.96 -6.89 13.83
N TYR A 97 -0.70 -6.17 12.74
CA TYR A 97 0.66 -5.98 12.23
C TYR A 97 1.56 -5.25 13.23
N VAL A 98 1.11 -4.10 13.77
CA VAL A 98 1.83 -3.34 14.80
C VAL A 98 2.08 -4.20 16.04
N GLY A 99 1.11 -5.04 16.43
CA GLY A 99 1.27 -5.99 17.53
C GLY A 99 2.37 -7.03 17.28
N LYS A 100 2.63 -7.42 16.02
CA LYS A 100 3.75 -8.32 15.67
C LYS A 100 5.11 -7.64 15.78
N LEU A 101 5.20 -6.34 15.51
CA LEU A 101 6.45 -5.57 15.60
C LEU A 101 6.90 -5.30 17.04
N LYS A 102 5.98 -5.34 18.00
CA LYS A 102 6.26 -5.11 19.42
C LYS A 102 6.70 -6.39 20.17
N LYS A 103 6.59 -7.55 19.53
CA LYS A 103 7.00 -8.84 20.08
C LYS A 103 8.38 -9.21 19.58
#